data_AF-A0A7G2MBI2-F1
#
_entry.id   AF-A0A7G2MBI2-F1
#
_cell.length_a   1.000
_cell.length_b   1.000
_cell.length_c   1.000
_cell.angle_alpha   90.00
_cell.angle_beta   90.00
_cell.angle_gamma   90.00
#
_symmetry.space_group_name_H-M   'P 1'
#
loop_
_entity.id
_entity.type
_entity.pdbx_description
1 polymer ?
#
loop_
_entity_poly.entity_id
_entity_poly.type
_entity_poly.pdbx_seq_one_letter_code
_entity_poly.pdbx_strand_id
1 'polypeptide(L)'
;MEKIEILRKFDNDKLIDVVRNYKRYGYDEELRNNAIDLLCTRGWTKEELKISGYLTNPQYDEAVKQYKAYYRNSLIGIGVLVFSVGILLLVYLFFVFLAYRNVTKFSKALGRDKENALLVSSIGVIAYFYLKEKMKEELKGMR
;
A
#
# COMPACT_ATOMS: atom_id res chain seq x y z
N MET A 1 -24.96 -15.13 28.89
CA MET A 1 -25.19 -15.08 30.35
C MET A 1 -24.00 -14.48 31.10
N GLU A 2 -22.78 -15.00 30.93
CA GLU A 2 -21.58 -14.53 31.67
C GLU A 2 -21.26 -13.03 31.51
N LYS A 3 -21.32 -12.48 30.28
CA LYS A 3 -21.02 -11.05 30.05
C LYS A 3 -21.98 -10.09 30.76
N ILE A 4 -23.26 -10.46 30.92
CA ILE A 4 -24.27 -9.62 31.59
C ILE A 4 -24.00 -9.56 33.10
N GLU A 5 -23.55 -10.66 33.71
CA GLU A 5 -23.19 -10.68 35.13
C GLU A 5 -21.97 -9.79 35.44
N ILE A 6 -21.04 -9.67 34.49
CA ILE A 6 -19.92 -8.73 34.58
C ILE A 6 -20.43 -7.28 34.56
N LEU A 7 -21.35 -6.93 33.64
CA LEU A 7 -21.94 -5.59 33.57
C LEU A 7 -22.64 -5.18 34.87
N ARG A 8 -23.27 -6.13 35.59
CA ARG A 8 -23.92 -5.85 36.88
C ARG A 8 -22.95 -5.37 37.96
N LYS A 9 -21.67 -5.76 37.87
CA LYS A 9 -20.61 -5.32 38.78
C LYS A 9 -20.08 -3.92 38.47
N PHE A 10 -20.43 -3.35 37.31
CA PHE A 10 -19.99 -2.02 36.91
C PHE A 10 -20.87 -0.93 37.52
N ASP A 11 -20.23 0.16 37.91
CA ASP A 11 -20.87 1.43 38.21
C ASP A 11 -21.41 2.09 36.92
N ASN A 12 -22.16 3.18 37.06
CA ASN A 12 -22.78 3.84 35.92
C ASN A 12 -21.75 4.44 34.95
N ASP A 13 -20.62 4.94 35.44
CA ASP A 13 -19.57 5.53 34.60
C ASP A 13 -18.91 4.48 33.70
N LYS A 14 -18.60 3.31 34.26
CA LYS A 14 -18.10 2.16 33.48
C LYS A 14 -19.13 1.63 32.51
N LEU A 15 -20.42 1.61 32.86
CA LEU A 15 -21.46 1.24 31.91
C LEU A 15 -21.57 2.23 30.76
N ILE A 16 -21.50 3.54 31.04
CA ILE A 16 -21.48 4.60 30.03
C ILE A 16 -20.26 4.44 29.11
N ASP A 17 -19.09 4.14 29.67
CA ASP A 17 -17.87 3.88 28.90
C ASP A 17 -18.04 2.66 27.97
N VAL A 18 -18.59 1.56 28.47
CA VAL A 18 -18.91 0.37 27.66
C VAL A 18 -19.88 0.73 26.54
N VAL A 19 -20.95 1.48 26.81
CA VAL A 19 -21.93 1.89 25.79
C VAL A 19 -21.29 2.74 24.70
N ARG A 20 -20.43 3.68 25.08
CA ARG A 20 -19.77 4.62 24.18
C ARG A 20 -18.68 3.96 23.34
N ASN A 21 -17.90 3.07 23.95
CA ASN A 21 -16.68 2.51 23.38
C ASN A 21 -16.80 1.04 22.95
N TYR A 22 -18.02 0.48 22.92
CA TYR A 22 -18.24 -0.94 22.60
C TYR A 22 -17.51 -1.41 21.33
N LYS A 23 -17.58 -0.65 20.22
CA LYS A 23 -16.88 -0.98 18.97
C LYS A 23 -15.36 -0.98 19.14
N ARG A 24 -14.81 -0.04 19.91
CA ARG A 24 -13.37 0.07 20.18
C ARG A 24 -12.88 -1.14 20.97
N TYR A 25 -13.69 -1.64 21.89
CA TYR A 25 -13.39 -2.83 22.68
C TYR A 25 -13.72 -4.15 21.96
N GLY A 26 -14.25 -4.09 20.74
CA GLY A 26 -14.66 -5.28 19.99
C GLY A 26 -15.89 -5.97 20.58
N TYR A 27 -16.69 -5.25 21.37
CA TYR A 27 -17.95 -5.74 21.88
C TYR A 27 -19.04 -5.64 20.81
N ASP A 28 -19.97 -6.58 20.86
CA ASP A 28 -21.15 -6.63 20.00
C ASP A 28 -22.23 -5.63 20.45
N GLU A 29 -23.21 -5.39 19.59
CA GLU A 29 -24.33 -4.49 19.89
C GLU A 29 -25.23 -5.05 21.00
N GLU A 30 -25.28 -6.36 21.17
CA GLU A 30 -26.05 -7.01 22.24
C GLU A 30 -25.52 -6.60 23.62
N LEU A 31 -24.20 -6.65 23.83
CA LEU A 31 -23.57 -6.21 25.07
C LEU A 31 -23.80 -4.73 25.35
N ARG A 32 -23.73 -3.89 24.31
CA ARG A 32 -24.05 -2.46 24.41
C ARG A 32 -25.51 -2.26 24.83
N ASN A 33 -26.45 -2.97 24.20
CA ASN A 33 -27.87 -2.83 24.50
C ASN A 33 -28.18 -3.29 25.93
N ASN A 34 -27.55 -4.38 26.38
CA ASN A 34 -27.64 -4.83 27.77
C ASN A 34 -27.12 -3.79 28.77
N ALA A 35 -26.03 -3.09 28.44
CA ALA A 35 -25.50 -2.00 29.27
C ALA A 35 -26.44 -0.77 29.29
N ILE A 36 -27.06 -0.43 28.16
CA ILE A 36 -28.09 0.63 28.08
C ILE A 36 -29.30 0.26 28.93
N ASP A 37 -29.82 -0.96 28.80
CA ASP A 37 -31.00 -1.39 29.54
C ASP A 37 -30.71 -1.43 31.06
N LEU A 38 -29.51 -1.83 31.48
CA LEU A 38 -29.09 -1.76 32.88
C LEU A 38 -29.01 -0.30 33.39
N LEU A 39 -28.47 0.63 32.60
CA LEU A 39 -28.50 2.07 32.93
C LEU A 39 -29.95 2.57 33.07
N CYS A 40 -30.86 2.09 32.21
CA CYS A 40 -32.28 2.42 32.31
C CYS A 40 -32.92 1.90 33.59
N THR A 41 -32.61 0.67 34.01
CA THR A 41 -33.09 0.16 35.32
C THR A 41 -32.53 0.95 36.51
N ARG A 42 -31.45 1.71 36.30
CA ARG A 42 -30.79 2.55 37.33
C ARG A 42 -31.20 4.02 37.26
N GLY A 43 -32.20 4.37 36.46
CA GLY A 43 -32.81 5.70 36.42
C GLY A 43 -32.36 6.60 35.27
N TRP A 44 -31.55 6.11 34.32
CA TRP A 44 -31.24 6.84 33.10
C TRP A 44 -32.31 6.64 32.01
N THR A 45 -32.51 7.61 31.14
CA THR A 45 -33.34 7.46 29.94
C THR A 45 -32.49 7.31 28.69
N LYS A 46 -33.03 6.65 27.65
CA LYS A 46 -32.34 6.52 26.36
C LYS A 46 -32.14 7.90 25.72
N GLU A 47 -33.10 8.81 25.91
CA GLU A 47 -33.05 10.21 25.48
C GLU A 47 -31.90 10.97 26.15
N GLU A 48 -31.72 10.85 27.46
CA GLU A 48 -30.59 11.49 28.17
C GLU A 48 -29.24 10.97 27.68
N LEU A 49 -29.11 9.64 27.49
CA LEU A 49 -27.88 9.05 26.94
C LEU A 49 -27.59 9.55 25.52
N LYS A 50 -28.64 9.80 24.72
CA LYS A 50 -28.52 10.34 23.36
C LYS A 50 -28.12 11.81 23.36
N ILE A 51 -28.81 12.66 24.13
CA ILE A 51 -28.55 14.10 24.22
C ILE A 51 -27.15 14.36 24.80
N SER A 52 -26.71 13.53 25.76
CA SER A 52 -25.37 13.60 26.35
C SER A 52 -24.26 13.09 25.41
N GLY A 53 -24.60 12.52 24.25
CA GLY A 53 -23.62 12.00 23.29
C GLY A 53 -22.93 10.70 23.73
N TYR A 54 -23.49 9.96 24.69
CA TYR A 54 -22.90 8.69 25.18
C TYR A 54 -23.17 7.51 24.25
N LEU A 55 -24.18 7.63 23.38
CA LEU A 55 -24.50 6.58 22.41
C LEU A 55 -23.56 6.52 21.22
N THR A 56 -22.67 7.51 21.05
CA THR A 56 -21.75 7.60 19.91
C THR A 56 -20.33 7.92 20.35
N ASN A 57 -19.36 7.52 19.53
CA ASN A 57 -17.96 7.95 19.68
C ASN A 57 -17.48 8.54 18.35
N PRO A 58 -17.71 9.85 18.13
CA PRO A 58 -17.33 10.51 16.87
C PRO A 58 -15.83 10.43 16.57
N GLN A 59 -14.99 10.51 17.60
CA GLN A 59 -13.53 10.41 17.45
C GLN A 59 -13.11 9.02 16.96
N TYR A 60 -13.70 7.96 17.51
CA TYR A 60 -13.46 6.60 17.05
C TYR A 60 -13.97 6.38 15.62
N ASP A 61 -15.19 6.84 15.32
CA ASP A 61 -15.78 6.69 14.00
C ASP A 61 -14.97 7.45 12.93
N GLU A 62 -14.49 8.64 13.26
CA GLU A 62 -13.58 9.42 12.40
C GLU A 62 -12.23 8.72 12.23
N ALA A 63 -11.63 8.20 13.30
CA ALA A 63 -10.38 7.46 13.22
C ALA A 63 -10.50 6.20 12.33
N VAL A 64 -11.60 5.44 12.46
CA VAL A 64 -11.90 4.28 11.60
C VAL A 64 -12.05 4.71 10.13
N LYS A 65 -12.71 5.85 9.87
CA LYS A 65 -12.84 6.41 8.52
C LYS A 65 -11.47 6.73 7.92
N GLN A 66 -10.61 7.42 8.68
CA GLN A 66 -9.26 7.75 8.22
C GLN A 66 -8.38 6.51 8.03
N TYR A 67 -8.46 5.54 8.93
CA TYR A 67 -7.76 4.26 8.79
C TYR A 67 -8.15 3.53 7.51
N LYS A 68 -9.45 3.40 7.23
CA LYS A 68 -9.95 2.78 5.99
C LYS A 68 -9.48 3.53 4.74
N ALA A 69 -9.49 4.86 4.78
CA ALA A 69 -9.00 5.68 3.68
C ALA A 69 -7.49 5.50 3.47
N TYR A 70 -6.70 5.52 4.53
CA TYR A 70 -5.26 5.25 4.49
C TYR A 70 -4.95 3.87 3.91
N TYR A 71 -5.61 2.83 4.40
CA TYR A 71 -5.40 1.46 3.93
C TYR A 71 -5.68 1.33 2.42
N ARG A 72 -6.84 1.84 1.97
CA ARG A 72 -7.22 1.83 0.55
C ARG A 72 -6.23 2.63 -0.30
N ASN A 73 -5.91 3.85 0.10
CA ASN A 73 -5.06 4.75 -0.68
C ASN A 73 -3.61 4.23 -0.74
N SER A 74 -3.11 3.65 0.36
CA SER A 74 -1.77 3.07 0.41
C SER A 74 -1.66 1.84 -0.48
N LEU A 75 -2.69 0.98 -0.50
CA LEU A 75 -2.71 -0.19 -1.39
C LEU A 75 -2.71 0.23 -2.87
N ILE A 76 -3.49 1.25 -3.24
CA ILE A 76 -3.47 1.84 -4.58
C ILE A 76 -2.08 2.39 -4.90
N GLY A 77 -1.48 3.16 -3.98
CA GLY A 77 -0.15 3.73 -4.15
C GLY A 77 0.94 2.68 -4.40
N ILE A 78 0.93 1.59 -3.63
CA ILE A 78 1.83 0.45 -3.82
C ILE A 78 1.61 -0.19 -5.20
N GLY A 79 0.35 -0.41 -5.59
CA GLY A 79 0.01 -0.98 -6.90
C GLY A 79 0.51 -0.11 -8.05
N VAL A 80 0.31 1.20 -7.98
CA VAL A 80 0.81 2.17 -8.97
C VAL A 80 2.34 2.12 -9.03
N LEU A 81 3.03 2.13 -7.89
CA LEU A 81 4.50 2.09 -7.85
C LEU A 81 5.05 0.84 -8.55
N VAL A 82 4.54 -0.34 -8.20
CA VAL A 82 4.98 -1.61 -8.79
C VAL A 82 4.72 -1.63 -10.29
N PHE A 83 3.54 -1.18 -10.72
CA PHE A 83 3.18 -1.11 -12.13
C PHE A 83 4.08 -0.14 -12.92
N SER A 84 4.34 1.05 -12.37
CA SER A 84 5.22 2.05 -12.98
C SER A 84 6.66 1.53 -13.14
N VAL A 85 7.22 0.89 -12.09
CA VAL A 85 8.55 0.29 -12.16
C VAL A 85 8.59 -0.83 -13.22
N GLY A 86 7.56 -1.67 -13.28
CA GLY A 86 7.44 -2.71 -14.30
C GLY A 86 7.45 -2.16 -15.73
N ILE A 87 6.67 -1.10 -16.00
CA ILE A 87 6.67 -0.44 -17.31
C ILE A 87 8.06 0.14 -17.63
N LEU A 88 8.69 0.82 -16.68
CA LEU A 88 10.02 1.40 -16.90
C LEU A 88 11.06 0.32 -17.24
N LEU A 89 11.01 -0.85 -16.58
CA LEU A 89 11.86 -1.99 -16.90
C LEU A 89 11.61 -2.52 -18.32
N LEU A 90 10.34 -2.65 -18.74
CA LEU A 90 10.00 -3.09 -20.09
C LEU A 90 10.51 -2.11 -21.16
N VAL A 91 10.33 -0.81 -20.94
CA VAL A 91 10.85 0.26 -21.83
C VAL A 91 12.37 0.18 -21.90
N TYR A 92 13.05 0.05 -20.75
CA TYR A 92 14.49 -0.12 -20.70
C TYR A 92 14.96 -1.33 -21.51
N LEU A 93 14.35 -2.50 -21.31
CA LEU A 93 14.68 -3.73 -22.04
C LEU A 93 14.45 -3.60 -23.54
N PHE A 94 13.40 -2.89 -23.96
CA PHE A 94 13.15 -2.61 -25.38
C PHE A 94 14.32 -1.83 -26.01
N PHE A 95 14.82 -0.77 -25.36
CA PHE A 95 15.96 -0.01 -25.87
C PHE A 95 17.27 -0.81 -25.84
N VAL A 96 17.50 -1.64 -24.81
CA VAL A 96 18.66 -2.56 -24.77
C VAL A 96 18.60 -3.53 -25.95
N PHE A 97 17.42 -4.06 -26.28
CA PHE A 97 17.23 -4.92 -27.43
C PHE A 97 17.52 -4.20 -28.76
N LEU A 98 17.06 -2.95 -28.92
CA LEU A 98 17.39 -2.14 -30.09
C LEU A 98 18.90 -1.89 -30.21
N ALA A 99 19.57 -1.57 -29.11
CA ALA A 99 21.02 -1.38 -29.08
C ALA A 99 21.77 -2.67 -29.47
N TYR A 100 21.34 -3.82 -28.93
CA TYR A 100 21.88 -5.13 -29.30
C TYR A 100 21.74 -5.41 -30.80
N ARG A 101 20.57 -5.12 -31.39
CA ARG A 101 20.35 -5.26 -32.84
C ARG A 101 21.28 -4.36 -33.67
N ASN A 102 21.58 -3.17 -33.19
CA ASN A 102 22.48 -2.25 -33.89
C ASN A 102 23.94 -2.69 -33.80
N VAL A 103 24.41 -3.10 -32.62
CA VAL A 103 25.79 -3.61 -32.43
C VAL A 103 26.03 -4.88 -33.22
N THR A 104 25.07 -5.81 -33.25
CA THR A 104 25.18 -7.03 -34.06
C THR A 104 25.27 -6.73 -35.56
N LYS A 105 24.48 -5.78 -36.07
CA LYS A 105 24.57 -5.33 -37.47
C LYS A 105 25.92 -4.67 -37.77
N PHE A 106 26.41 -3.82 -36.87
CA PHE A 106 27.71 -3.17 -37.00
C PHE A 106 28.86 -4.19 -37.02
N SER A 107 28.87 -5.14 -36.08
CA SER A 107 29.89 -6.21 -36.04
C SER A 107 29.90 -7.05 -37.31
N LYS A 108 28.72 -7.40 -37.84
CA LYS A 108 28.59 -8.11 -39.11
C LYS A 108 29.14 -7.31 -40.29
N ALA A 109 28.90 -6.00 -40.33
CA ALA A 109 29.43 -5.14 -41.40
C ALA A 109 30.96 -5.06 -41.39
N LEU A 110 31.59 -5.24 -40.22
CA LEU A 110 33.04 -5.33 -40.05
C LEU A 110 33.63 -6.73 -40.30
N GLY A 111 32.80 -7.73 -40.65
CA GLY A 111 33.26 -9.11 -40.85
C GLY A 111 33.64 -9.85 -39.56
N ARG A 112 33.20 -9.39 -38.38
CA ARG A 112 33.53 -9.99 -37.07
C ARG A 112 32.38 -10.82 -36.48
N ASP A 113 32.73 -11.93 -35.82
CA ASP A 113 31.75 -12.83 -35.18
C ASP A 113 31.16 -12.25 -33.87
N LYS A 114 30.01 -12.78 -33.45
CA LYS A 114 29.00 -12.23 -32.52
C LYS A 114 29.45 -11.93 -31.08
N GLU A 115 30.71 -12.17 -30.69
CA GLU A 115 31.17 -12.05 -29.29
C GLU A 115 30.95 -10.65 -28.67
N ASN A 116 31.12 -9.57 -29.46
CA ASN A 116 30.93 -8.20 -28.95
C ASN A 116 29.47 -7.87 -28.57
N ALA A 117 28.50 -8.65 -29.05
CA ALA A 117 27.09 -8.38 -28.81
C ALA A 117 26.62 -8.83 -27.41
N LEU A 118 27.31 -9.79 -26.79
CA LEU A 118 27.00 -10.29 -25.45
C LEU A 118 27.31 -9.25 -24.35
N LEU A 119 28.26 -8.35 -24.59
CA LEU A 119 28.63 -7.25 -23.69
C LEU A 119 27.54 -6.15 -23.61
N VAL A 120 26.70 -6.03 -24.64
CA VAL A 120 25.61 -5.04 -24.70
C VAL A 120 24.48 -5.37 -23.73
N SER A 121 24.21 -6.67 -23.53
CA SER A 121 23.09 -7.12 -22.69
C SER A 121 23.43 -7.14 -21.19
N SER A 122 24.71 -7.18 -20.84
CA SER A 122 25.18 -7.46 -19.47
C SER A 122 25.61 -6.22 -18.69
N ILE A 123 25.91 -5.08 -19.33
CA ILE A 123 26.52 -3.91 -18.66
C ILE A 123 25.85 -2.56 -19.02
N GLY A 124 24.53 -2.52 -19.16
CA GLY A 124 23.71 -1.28 -19.14
C GLY A 124 24.33 0.01 -19.75
N VAL A 125 24.19 1.14 -19.06
CA VAL A 125 24.64 2.47 -19.53
C VAL A 125 26.16 2.56 -19.71
N ILE A 126 26.95 1.77 -18.95
CA ILE A 126 28.41 1.79 -19.00
C ILE A 126 28.91 1.10 -20.29
N ALA A 127 28.30 -0.02 -20.69
CA ALA A 127 28.54 -0.65 -21.98
C ALA A 127 28.25 0.31 -23.13
N TYR A 128 27.22 1.15 -23.03
CA TYR A 128 26.92 2.13 -24.07
C TYR A 128 28.11 3.06 -24.34
N PHE A 129 28.69 3.68 -23.31
CA PHE A 129 29.81 4.61 -23.51
C PHE A 129 31.06 3.89 -24.04
N TYR A 130 31.38 2.71 -23.50
CA TYR A 130 32.50 1.91 -23.96
C TYR A 130 32.34 1.49 -25.44
N LEU A 131 31.18 0.92 -25.79
CA LEU A 131 30.92 0.45 -27.16
C LEU A 131 30.84 1.60 -28.14
N LYS A 132 30.28 2.75 -27.75
CA LYS A 132 30.22 3.94 -28.59
C LYS A 132 31.62 4.42 -29.00
N GLU A 133 32.54 4.54 -28.04
CA GLU A 133 33.90 5.00 -28.36
C GLU A 133 34.66 3.94 -29.17
N LYS A 134 34.50 2.65 -28.84
CA LYS A 134 35.09 1.56 -29.62
C LYS A 134 34.62 1.56 -31.09
N MET A 135 33.31 1.66 -31.34
CA MET A 135 32.77 1.72 -32.70
C MET A 135 33.30 2.93 -33.49
N LYS A 136 33.48 4.07 -32.81
CA LYS A 136 34.02 5.31 -33.41
C LYS A 136 35.49 5.16 -33.79
N GLU A 137 36.31 4.54 -32.96
CA GLU A 137 37.71 4.24 -33.30
C GLU A 137 37.82 3.23 -34.46
N GLU A 138 36.97 2.19 -34.45
CA GLU A 138 36.92 1.22 -35.54
C GLU A 138 36.52 1.85 -36.88
N LEU A 139 35.60 2.82 -36.87
CA LEU A 139 35.23 3.60 -38.05
C LEU A 139 36.39 4.41 -38.62
N LYS A 140 37.25 4.98 -37.77
CA LYS A 140 38.43 5.74 -38.23
C LYS A 140 39.47 4.85 -38.92
N GLY A 141 39.60 3.59 -38.49
CA GLY A 141 40.56 2.63 -39.03
C GLY A 141 40.16 1.99 -40.37
N MET A 142 38.92 2.22 -40.85
CA MET A 142 38.45 1.74 -42.15
C MET A 142 38.76 2.68 -43.32
N ARG A 143 39.54 3.74 -43.07
CA ARG A 143 39.89 4.76 -44.06
C ARG A 143 41.16 4.42 -44.82
#